data_AF-A0A0R2X6P4-F1
#
_entry.id   AF-A0A0R2X6P4-F1
#
_cell.length_a   1.000
_cell.length_b   1.000
_cell.length_c   1.000
_cell.angle_alpha   90.00
_cell.angle_beta   90.00
_cell.angle_gamma   90.00
#
_symmetry.space_group_name_H-M   'P 1'
#
loop_
_entity.id
_entity.type
_entity.pdbx_description
1 polymer ?
#
loop_
_entity_poly.entity_id
_entity_poly.type
_entity_poly.pdbx_seq_one_letter_code
_entity_poly.pdbx_strand_id
1 'polypeptide(L)'
;GSGGTADWFEVTNYGTAAADITDFKMDDNSPFSSALAVALSGVTTIAPGESVIFVESAAPVTDLPAFRTFWGLAESVQVGSYTGSGVSFGSGGDGAAIFNAANTLVSSVTFGPATAGRSFYYVYNSAGTILSTGSPVSAAGSLGAFTSANALANVGSPGVSASSLELAFTSSLNKFAKVGQTYSSPITFQKKNGSDVATLSIVSGPAWLSLSNISQSGATLTGTPSAIQTGPQTITLRLSVVGQTTVELTGIITVFNTQPKVVLNEYNAVSGTSLHASLDGDLRLGRIEGNGGDWFELVVVRGIGSDPFLDMRGWKIQVSQVTGGARLTDTITLSRDNFWAAVPLGTILTFTEDNLAEGGYDTALNADNRLSSAKYSWSNIWLGDAALIASVTGDSTSGIGTTTSGISISEDGTQIAVLNDTNGYEFGPVGEGTWRYPEVNSTSNFYLSIDPSSVIDPTLVQADPRYSAIYFGKDPAVVSTFGLPNIGETGIQPFFGLNPPYFASRPWRFAREDQLTLATTDYRQNENHSMTFEVRGKAGAAKPDWVTVSAGGLFADIDLAPLAGDAGIYELE
;
A
#
# COMPACT_ATOMS: atom_id res chain seq x y z
N GLY A 1 12.95 4.16 -49.35
CA GLY A 1 13.81 2.97 -49.20
C GLY A 1 13.02 1.67 -49.32
N SER A 2 13.67 0.53 -49.06
CA SER A 2 13.07 -0.82 -49.10
C SER A 2 11.90 -1.02 -48.12
N GLY A 3 11.73 -0.13 -47.14
CA GLY A 3 10.61 -0.09 -46.20
C GLY A 3 9.33 0.58 -46.73
N GLY A 4 9.26 1.02 -47.99
CA GLY A 4 8.02 1.51 -48.61
C GLY A 4 7.76 3.03 -48.54
N THR A 5 8.55 3.78 -47.76
CA THR A 5 8.56 5.25 -47.78
C THR A 5 9.98 5.78 -47.94
N ALA A 6 10.12 7.04 -48.36
CA ALA A 6 11.38 7.79 -48.21
C ALA A 6 11.69 8.03 -46.73
N ASP A 7 12.89 8.49 -46.43
CA ASP A 7 13.27 8.89 -45.08
C ASP A 7 12.45 10.11 -44.66
N TRP A 8 12.12 10.17 -43.37
CA TRP A 8 11.28 11.22 -42.84
C TRP A 8 11.52 11.40 -41.36
N PHE A 9 11.22 12.60 -40.88
CA PHE A 9 11.16 12.92 -39.46
C PHE A 9 9.98 13.86 -39.22
N GLU A 10 9.65 14.08 -37.95
CA GLU A 10 8.60 15.01 -37.55
C GLU A 10 9.10 15.99 -36.49
N VAL A 11 8.49 17.17 -36.48
CA VAL A 11 8.78 18.25 -35.53
C VAL A 11 7.48 18.67 -34.88
N THR A 12 7.49 18.74 -33.55
CA THR A 12 6.32 19.16 -32.76
C THR A 12 6.59 20.49 -32.08
N ASN A 13 5.64 21.41 -32.16
CA ASN A 13 5.68 22.66 -31.40
C ASN A 13 5.04 22.48 -30.03
N TYR A 14 5.87 22.33 -29.00
CA TYR A 14 5.42 22.26 -27.60
C TYR A 14 5.12 23.63 -26.95
N GLY A 15 5.37 24.72 -27.67
CA GLY A 15 5.11 26.07 -27.22
C GLY A 15 3.62 26.43 -27.22
N THR A 16 3.28 27.55 -26.59
CA THR A 16 1.90 28.05 -26.47
C THR A 16 1.50 29.00 -27.60
N ALA A 17 2.42 29.32 -28.51
CA ALA A 17 2.19 30.17 -29.67
C ALA A 17 2.63 29.45 -30.96
N ALA A 18 2.07 29.88 -32.10
CA ALA A 18 2.50 29.36 -33.39
C ALA A 18 3.99 29.62 -33.60
N ALA A 19 4.73 28.58 -33.95
CA ALA A 19 6.16 28.66 -34.25
C ALA A 19 6.34 28.94 -35.74
N ASP A 20 6.97 30.07 -36.06
CA ASP A 20 7.47 30.34 -37.41
C ASP A 20 8.75 29.54 -37.63
N ILE A 21 8.72 28.65 -38.61
CA ILE A 21 9.85 27.79 -38.99
C ILE A 21 10.37 28.13 -40.39
N THR A 22 10.04 29.31 -40.92
CA THR A 22 10.60 29.81 -42.17
C THR A 22 12.12 29.77 -42.13
N ASP A 23 12.74 29.28 -43.20
CA ASP A 23 14.19 29.10 -43.36
C ASP A 23 14.86 28.18 -42.33
N PHE A 24 14.10 27.34 -41.62
CA PHE A 24 14.67 26.27 -40.81
C PHE A 24 15.35 25.23 -41.71
N LYS A 25 16.35 24.56 -41.14
CA LYS A 25 17.17 23.57 -41.83
C LYS A 25 17.31 22.31 -41.01
N MET A 26 17.59 21.19 -41.66
CA MET A 26 17.94 19.94 -41.00
C MET A 26 19.30 19.41 -41.44
N ASP A 27 20.03 18.77 -40.53
CA ASP A 27 21.26 18.00 -40.81
C ASP A 27 21.20 16.65 -40.09
N ASP A 28 21.80 15.64 -40.69
CA ASP A 28 21.96 14.29 -40.14
C ASP A 28 23.44 13.92 -39.94
N ASN A 29 24.37 14.70 -40.51
CA ASN A 29 25.79 14.42 -40.41
C ASN A 29 26.31 14.51 -38.98
N SER A 30 27.31 13.66 -38.66
CA SER A 30 27.99 13.67 -37.36
C SER A 30 29.41 14.24 -37.47
N PRO A 31 29.76 15.34 -36.76
CA PRO A 31 28.89 16.15 -35.89
C PRO A 31 27.93 17.05 -36.67
N PHE A 32 26.76 17.33 -36.10
CA PHE A 32 25.74 18.19 -36.73
C PHE A 32 26.28 19.60 -37.00
N SER A 33 26.01 20.10 -38.20
CA SER A 33 26.52 21.37 -38.70
C SER A 33 25.47 22.10 -39.54
N SER A 34 25.12 23.32 -39.12
CA SER A 34 24.24 24.20 -39.91
C SER A 34 24.80 24.59 -41.29
N ALA A 35 26.09 24.40 -41.52
CA ALA A 35 26.73 24.62 -42.83
C ALA A 35 26.48 23.48 -43.82
N LEU A 36 26.16 22.28 -43.33
CA LEU A 36 25.80 21.10 -44.14
C LEU A 36 24.28 20.89 -44.19
N ALA A 37 23.55 21.54 -43.29
CA ALA A 37 22.11 21.44 -43.18
C ALA A 37 21.38 21.90 -44.46
N VAL A 38 20.35 21.15 -44.84
CA VAL A 38 19.47 21.45 -45.99
C VAL A 38 18.19 22.14 -45.55
N ALA A 39 17.59 22.94 -46.44
CA ALA A 39 16.39 23.71 -46.12
C ALA A 39 15.15 22.81 -45.98
N LEU A 40 14.30 23.15 -45.01
CA LEU A 40 12.95 22.62 -44.88
C LEU A 40 12.01 23.40 -45.80
N SER A 41 11.17 22.68 -46.54
CA SER A 41 10.28 23.25 -47.55
C SER A 41 8.84 22.79 -47.36
N GLY A 42 7.87 23.61 -47.76
CA GLY A 42 6.45 23.26 -47.79
C GLY A 42 5.67 23.52 -46.50
N VAL A 43 6.34 23.74 -45.36
CA VAL A 43 5.73 24.10 -44.08
C VAL A 43 6.50 25.26 -43.47
N THR A 44 5.82 26.37 -43.17
CA THR A 44 6.43 27.59 -42.61
C THR A 44 5.95 27.90 -41.20
N THR A 45 4.90 27.24 -40.71
CA THR A 45 4.35 27.50 -39.39
C THR A 45 3.81 26.22 -38.76
N ILE A 46 4.09 26.04 -37.46
CA ILE A 46 3.57 24.94 -36.65
C ILE A 46 2.72 25.54 -35.52
N ALA A 47 1.43 25.24 -35.48
CA ALA A 47 0.53 25.67 -34.41
C ALA A 47 0.92 25.08 -33.04
N PRO A 48 0.49 25.66 -31.91
CA PRO A 48 0.69 25.07 -30.58
C PRO A 48 0.18 23.62 -30.52
N GLY A 49 1.04 22.70 -30.10
CA GLY A 49 0.73 21.26 -29.99
C GLY A 49 0.66 20.50 -31.33
N GLU A 50 0.90 21.16 -32.47
CA GLU A 50 0.91 20.51 -33.78
C GLU A 50 2.23 19.78 -34.03
N SER A 51 2.14 18.64 -34.71
CA SER A 51 3.27 17.91 -35.29
C SER A 51 3.22 18.00 -36.81
N VAL A 52 4.35 18.34 -37.42
CA VAL A 52 4.50 18.41 -38.89
C VAL A 52 5.58 17.43 -39.34
N ILE A 53 5.43 16.91 -40.55
CA ILE A 53 6.31 15.86 -41.08
C ILE A 53 7.15 16.43 -42.21
N PHE A 54 8.42 16.05 -42.28
CA PHE A 54 9.31 16.36 -43.39
C PHE A 54 9.84 15.07 -44.01
N VAL A 55 9.69 14.95 -45.32
CA VAL A 55 10.09 13.76 -46.10
C VAL A 55 11.27 14.11 -47.01
N GLU A 56 12.27 13.25 -47.07
CA GLU A 56 13.39 13.36 -48.01
C GLU A 56 12.88 13.16 -49.44
N SER A 57 12.89 14.20 -50.27
CA SER A 57 12.30 14.14 -51.59
C SER A 57 12.79 15.23 -52.53
N ALA A 58 13.37 14.83 -53.66
CA ALA A 58 13.64 15.71 -54.80
C ALA A 58 12.39 15.96 -55.69
N ALA A 59 11.30 15.21 -55.48
CA ALA A 59 10.05 15.31 -56.24
C ALA A 59 8.81 15.43 -55.32
N PRO A 60 8.69 16.50 -54.51
CA PRO A 60 7.67 16.58 -53.45
C PRO A 60 6.23 16.53 -53.97
N VAL A 61 6.01 16.96 -55.22
CA VAL A 61 4.70 16.89 -55.87
C VAL A 61 4.18 15.46 -56.06
N THR A 62 5.07 14.46 -56.14
CA THR A 62 4.72 13.04 -56.24
C THR A 62 4.88 12.31 -54.91
N ASP A 63 5.94 12.64 -54.17
CA ASP A 63 6.38 11.81 -53.06
C ASP A 63 5.58 12.09 -51.78
N LEU A 64 5.16 13.35 -51.56
CA LEU A 64 4.36 13.70 -50.37
C LEU A 64 2.93 13.09 -50.43
N PRO A 65 2.20 13.15 -51.57
CA PRO A 65 0.94 12.42 -51.70
C PRO A 65 1.08 10.90 -51.52
N ALA A 66 2.17 10.30 -52.02
CA ALA A 66 2.45 8.89 -51.84
C ALA A 66 2.71 8.55 -50.36
N PHE A 67 3.47 9.38 -49.65
CA PHE A 67 3.71 9.23 -48.20
C PHE A 67 2.41 9.32 -47.40
N ARG A 68 1.56 10.31 -47.68
CA ARG A 68 0.24 10.44 -47.06
C ARG A 68 -0.61 9.19 -47.27
N THR A 69 -0.64 8.68 -48.50
CA THR A 69 -1.39 7.47 -48.84
C THR A 69 -0.85 6.25 -48.11
N PHE A 70 0.47 6.12 -48.02
CA PHE A 70 1.12 5.00 -47.33
C PHE A 70 0.68 4.90 -45.85
N TRP A 71 0.65 6.03 -45.15
CA TRP A 71 0.32 6.12 -43.73
C TRP A 71 -1.16 6.43 -43.45
N GLY A 72 -1.98 6.67 -44.48
CA GLY A 72 -3.39 7.03 -44.30
C GLY A 72 -3.58 8.37 -43.56
N LEU A 73 -2.70 9.35 -43.80
CA LEU A 73 -2.72 10.65 -43.11
C LEU A 73 -3.90 11.51 -43.56
N ALA A 74 -4.53 12.19 -42.62
CA ALA A 74 -5.54 13.20 -42.92
C ALA A 74 -4.93 14.42 -43.64
N GLU A 75 -5.72 15.10 -44.47
CA GLU A 75 -5.31 16.33 -45.17
C GLU A 75 -4.88 17.45 -44.21
N SER A 76 -5.40 17.44 -42.98
CA SER A 76 -5.03 18.40 -41.93
C SER A 76 -3.61 18.24 -41.39
N VAL A 77 -2.97 17.08 -41.58
CA VAL A 77 -1.57 16.89 -41.16
C VAL A 77 -0.69 17.64 -42.14
N GLN A 78 0.14 18.58 -41.69
CA GLN A 78 1.09 19.25 -42.58
C GLN A 78 2.28 18.34 -42.91
N VAL A 79 2.60 18.25 -44.20
CA VAL A 79 3.72 17.45 -44.71
C VAL A 79 4.53 18.32 -45.66
N GLY A 80 5.79 18.54 -45.32
CA GLY A 80 6.80 19.22 -46.12
C GLY A 80 7.89 18.27 -46.61
N SER A 81 8.95 18.84 -47.16
CA SER A 81 10.08 18.08 -47.69
C SER A 81 11.42 18.71 -47.38
N TYR A 82 12.47 17.91 -47.50
CA TYR A 82 13.86 18.35 -47.58
C TYR A 82 14.58 17.57 -48.69
N THR A 83 15.66 18.12 -49.23
CA THR A 83 16.46 17.48 -50.27
C THR A 83 17.86 18.09 -50.31
N GLY A 84 18.87 17.31 -50.68
CA GLY A 84 20.23 17.80 -50.91
C GLY A 84 21.25 16.67 -50.97
N SER A 85 22.46 16.99 -51.42
CA SER A 85 23.56 16.03 -51.40
C SER A 85 24.08 15.86 -49.97
N GLY A 86 24.17 14.62 -49.48
CA GLY A 86 24.77 14.33 -48.18
C GLY A 86 23.81 14.38 -46.99
N VAL A 87 22.49 14.26 -47.25
CA VAL A 87 21.45 14.04 -46.24
C VAL A 87 20.61 12.82 -46.65
N SER A 88 20.53 11.82 -45.79
CA SER A 88 19.67 10.62 -45.82
C SER A 88 19.96 9.80 -44.55
N PHE A 89 18.96 9.07 -44.03
CA PHE A 89 19.12 8.32 -42.79
C PHE A 89 19.68 6.90 -43.01
N GLY A 90 20.80 6.61 -42.35
CA GLY A 90 21.45 5.30 -42.35
C GLY A 90 20.75 4.27 -41.45
N SER A 91 20.56 3.05 -41.98
CA SER A 91 19.97 1.94 -41.20
C SER A 91 20.87 1.38 -40.09
N GLY A 92 22.17 1.72 -40.10
CA GLY A 92 23.14 1.32 -39.08
C GLY A 92 23.11 2.17 -37.80
N GLY A 93 22.27 3.20 -37.77
CA GLY A 93 22.26 4.27 -36.77
C GLY A 93 22.71 5.59 -37.39
N ASP A 94 22.08 6.68 -36.94
CA ASP A 94 22.25 8.02 -37.50
C ASP A 94 21.76 9.10 -36.51
N GLY A 95 21.60 10.33 -36.98
CA GLY A 95 20.99 11.40 -36.20
C GLY A 95 20.17 12.38 -37.03
N ALA A 96 19.44 13.25 -36.35
CA ALA A 96 18.73 14.36 -36.95
C ALA A 96 18.84 15.59 -36.06
N ALA A 97 19.16 16.73 -36.65
CA ALA A 97 19.28 18.01 -36.00
C ALA A 97 18.53 19.08 -36.77
N ILE A 98 17.84 19.96 -36.05
CA ILE A 98 17.08 21.08 -36.60
C ILE A 98 17.76 22.39 -36.22
N PHE A 99 18.01 23.24 -37.21
CA PHE A 99 18.57 24.58 -37.04
C PHE A 99 17.54 25.63 -37.42
N ASN A 100 17.46 26.71 -36.64
CA ASN A 100 16.61 27.85 -36.99
C ASN A 100 17.22 28.71 -38.11
N ALA A 101 16.48 29.72 -38.57
CA ALA A 101 16.93 30.68 -39.59
C ALA A 101 18.25 31.42 -39.24
N ALA A 102 18.57 31.54 -37.94
CA ALA A 102 19.82 32.11 -37.45
C ALA A 102 20.96 31.07 -37.37
N ASN A 103 20.79 29.88 -37.97
CA ASN A 103 21.72 28.75 -37.96
C ASN A 103 22.07 28.23 -36.55
N THR A 104 21.18 28.43 -35.57
CA THR A 104 21.32 27.93 -34.20
C THR A 104 20.59 26.59 -34.06
N LEU A 105 21.22 25.63 -33.39
CA LEU A 105 20.62 24.32 -33.09
C LEU A 105 19.40 24.50 -32.18
N VAL A 106 18.26 23.98 -32.61
CA VAL A 106 16.99 24.01 -31.87
C VAL A 106 16.78 22.70 -31.10
N SER A 107 16.96 21.58 -31.79
CA SER A 107 16.81 20.24 -31.21
C SER A 107 17.59 19.23 -32.02
N SER A 108 18.02 18.15 -31.39
CA SER A 108 18.62 17.02 -32.07
C SER A 108 18.36 15.70 -31.34
N VAL A 109 18.48 14.62 -32.10
CA VAL A 109 18.44 13.25 -31.61
C VAL A 109 19.47 12.42 -32.35
N THR A 110 19.99 11.40 -31.68
CA THR A 110 20.74 10.31 -32.31
C THR A 110 20.00 9.01 -32.08
N PHE A 111 20.10 8.08 -33.03
CA PHE A 111 19.49 6.76 -32.94
C PHE A 111 20.46 5.66 -33.36
N GLY A 112 20.27 4.49 -32.75
CA GLY A 112 20.96 3.26 -33.10
C GLY A 112 20.40 2.58 -34.35
N PRO A 113 20.79 1.31 -34.58
CA PRO A 113 20.37 0.54 -35.75
C PRO A 113 18.85 0.45 -35.92
N ALA A 114 18.38 0.64 -37.16
CA ALA A 114 16.97 0.61 -37.49
C ALA A 114 16.38 -0.82 -37.39
N THR A 115 15.15 -0.92 -36.92
CA THR A 115 14.37 -2.18 -36.98
C THR A 115 13.46 -2.13 -38.22
N ALA A 116 13.56 -3.14 -39.09
CA ALA A 116 12.75 -3.20 -40.30
C ALA A 116 11.25 -3.05 -39.98
N GLY A 117 10.58 -2.13 -40.68
CA GLY A 117 9.15 -1.86 -40.52
C GLY A 117 8.76 -1.08 -39.27
N ARG A 118 9.70 -0.54 -38.48
CA ARG A 118 9.38 0.28 -37.29
C ARG A 118 10.09 1.62 -37.32
N SER A 119 9.38 2.70 -37.00
CA SER A 119 9.99 4.02 -36.77
C SER A 119 10.56 4.14 -35.35
N PHE A 120 11.53 5.04 -35.17
CA PHE A 120 11.88 5.54 -33.83
C PHE A 120 10.85 6.56 -33.35
N TYR A 121 10.81 6.79 -32.04
CA TYR A 121 10.05 7.90 -31.45
C TYR A 121 10.83 8.55 -30.31
N TYR A 122 10.49 9.80 -29.99
CA TYR A 122 11.10 10.54 -28.89
C TYR A 122 10.02 11.27 -28.11
N VAL A 123 10.00 11.04 -26.79
CA VAL A 123 9.03 11.67 -25.90
C VAL A 123 9.65 12.93 -25.33
N TYR A 124 8.95 14.05 -25.41
CA TYR A 124 9.39 15.32 -24.82
C TYR A 124 8.40 15.78 -23.74
N ASN A 125 8.89 16.45 -22.70
CA ASN A 125 8.02 17.22 -21.82
C ASN A 125 7.64 18.56 -22.48
N SER A 126 6.69 19.30 -21.89
CA SER A 126 6.26 20.60 -22.42
C SER A 126 7.33 21.70 -22.38
N ALA A 127 8.47 21.45 -21.74
CA ALA A 127 9.63 22.35 -21.76
C ALA A 127 10.65 21.96 -22.86
N GLY A 128 10.33 20.98 -23.70
CA GLY A 128 11.22 20.51 -24.78
C GLY A 128 12.36 19.59 -24.31
N THR A 129 12.31 19.07 -23.08
CA THR A 129 13.29 18.09 -22.59
C THR A 129 12.91 16.68 -23.06
N ILE A 130 13.86 15.95 -23.63
CA ILE A 130 13.70 14.53 -23.98
C ILE A 130 13.54 13.69 -22.70
N LEU A 131 12.49 12.88 -22.63
CA LEU A 131 12.19 11.95 -21.54
C LEU A 131 12.51 10.49 -21.90
N SER A 132 12.44 10.13 -23.18
CA SER A 132 12.77 8.79 -23.65
C SER A 132 14.28 8.53 -23.60
N THR A 133 14.69 7.38 -23.09
CA THR A 133 16.09 6.91 -23.13
C THR A 133 16.25 5.81 -24.18
N GLY A 134 17.42 5.76 -24.84
CA GLY A 134 17.80 4.66 -25.73
C GLY A 134 16.88 4.40 -26.93
N SER A 135 17.04 5.17 -28.02
CA SER A 135 16.48 4.97 -29.38
C SER A 135 15.23 4.07 -29.46
N PRO A 136 14.12 4.43 -28.82
CA PRO A 136 13.01 3.50 -28.69
C PRO A 136 12.26 3.36 -30.01
N VAL A 137 11.77 2.15 -30.29
CA VAL A 137 11.09 1.80 -31.54
C VAL A 137 9.58 1.69 -31.32
N SER A 138 8.81 2.13 -32.30
CA SER A 138 7.35 2.16 -32.26
C SER A 138 6.72 0.79 -32.07
N ALA A 139 5.56 0.77 -31.41
CA ALA A 139 4.71 -0.40 -31.21
C ALA A 139 3.25 -0.01 -31.42
N ALA A 140 2.50 -0.80 -32.19
CA ALA A 140 1.11 -0.48 -32.52
C ALA A 140 0.27 -0.35 -31.24
N GLY A 141 -0.51 0.72 -31.14
CA GLY A 141 -1.33 1.05 -29.97
C GLY A 141 -0.61 1.84 -28.87
N SER A 142 0.70 2.10 -29.00
CA SER A 142 1.47 2.89 -28.04
C SER A 142 1.78 4.28 -28.58
N LEU A 143 1.61 5.33 -27.77
CA LEU A 143 1.97 6.73 -28.10
C LEU A 143 1.45 7.19 -29.48
N GLY A 144 0.24 6.75 -29.84
CA GLY A 144 -0.38 7.08 -31.13
C GLY A 144 0.16 6.30 -32.34
N ALA A 145 1.09 5.37 -32.15
CA ALA A 145 1.59 4.54 -33.24
C ALA A 145 0.55 3.54 -33.74
N PHE A 146 0.49 3.37 -35.05
CA PHE A 146 -0.44 2.49 -35.74
C PHE A 146 0.26 1.73 -36.86
N THR A 147 -0.39 0.69 -37.36
CA THR A 147 0.09 -0.11 -38.49
C THR A 147 -0.42 0.48 -39.80
N SER A 148 0.47 0.78 -40.75
CA SER A 148 0.12 1.24 -42.09
C SER A 148 -0.78 0.20 -42.77
N ALA A 149 -1.91 0.63 -43.34
CA ALA A 149 -2.93 -0.25 -43.93
C ALA A 149 -2.55 -0.73 -45.34
N ASN A 150 -1.35 -1.31 -45.49
CA ASN A 150 -0.82 -1.85 -46.72
C ASN A 150 -0.02 -3.14 -46.45
N ALA A 151 0.43 -3.84 -47.50
CA ALA A 151 1.08 -5.14 -47.38
C ALA A 151 2.41 -5.13 -46.62
N LEU A 152 3.07 -3.97 -46.46
CA LEU A 152 4.32 -3.85 -45.71
C LEU A 152 4.08 -3.73 -44.20
N ALA A 153 2.89 -3.28 -43.78
CA ALA A 153 2.44 -3.25 -42.38
C ALA A 153 3.44 -2.58 -41.42
N ASN A 154 4.07 -1.49 -41.86
CA ASN A 154 4.99 -0.72 -41.02
C ASN A 154 4.26 -0.12 -39.82
N VAL A 155 4.96 0.03 -38.70
CA VAL A 155 4.45 0.66 -37.49
C VAL A 155 5.18 1.98 -37.24
N GLY A 156 4.40 3.01 -36.95
CA GLY A 156 4.89 4.36 -36.65
C GLY A 156 3.75 5.28 -36.22
N SER A 157 4.09 6.49 -35.79
CA SER A 157 3.12 7.51 -35.32
C SER A 157 3.19 8.83 -36.12
N PRO A 158 3.32 8.81 -37.46
CA PRO A 158 3.52 10.03 -38.24
C PRO A 158 2.40 11.04 -38.00
N GLY A 159 2.78 12.27 -37.62
CA GLY A 159 1.85 13.38 -37.40
C GLY A 159 1.16 13.33 -36.04
N VAL A 160 1.62 12.47 -35.13
CA VAL A 160 1.15 12.40 -33.75
C VAL A 160 2.32 12.68 -32.83
N SER A 161 2.27 13.81 -32.11
CA SER A 161 3.26 14.08 -31.08
C SER A 161 3.26 12.96 -30.06
N ALA A 162 4.42 12.36 -29.79
CA ALA A 162 4.63 11.56 -28.59
C ALA A 162 4.68 12.49 -27.37
N SER A 163 3.54 13.07 -27.01
CA SER A 163 3.37 13.99 -25.88
C SER A 163 2.30 13.52 -24.92
N SER A 164 2.61 13.74 -23.64
CA SER A 164 1.74 13.63 -22.46
C SER A 164 1.39 12.24 -21.93
N LEU A 165 1.74 12.05 -20.66
CA LEU A 165 1.12 11.04 -19.79
C LEU A 165 -0.35 11.41 -19.60
N GLU A 166 -1.26 10.46 -19.35
CA GLU A 166 -2.62 10.84 -18.96
C GLU A 166 -2.63 11.51 -17.57
N LEU A 167 -3.57 12.43 -17.35
CA LEU A 167 -3.84 12.97 -16.01
C LEU A 167 -4.11 11.78 -15.09
N ALA A 168 -3.35 11.62 -14.01
CA ALA A 168 -3.50 10.48 -13.11
C ALA A 168 -2.92 10.77 -11.73
N PHE A 169 -3.48 10.13 -10.70
CA PHE A 169 -2.80 9.99 -9.42
C PHE A 169 -1.62 9.02 -9.57
N THR A 170 -0.49 9.36 -8.96
CA THR A 170 0.72 8.51 -8.95
C THR A 170 1.00 7.93 -7.56
N SER A 171 0.21 8.30 -6.56
CA SER A 171 0.22 7.77 -5.19
C SER A 171 -1.09 7.07 -4.85
N SER A 172 -1.05 6.14 -3.90
CA SER A 172 -2.22 5.65 -3.17
C SER A 172 -2.36 6.35 -1.81
N LEU A 173 -3.53 6.22 -1.18
CA LEU A 173 -3.73 6.68 0.19
C LEU A 173 -2.99 5.78 1.19
N ASN A 174 -2.47 6.38 2.26
CA ASN A 174 -2.11 5.63 3.45
C ASN A 174 -3.38 5.03 4.08
N LYS A 175 -3.41 3.71 4.24
CA LYS A 175 -4.62 2.97 4.59
C LYS A 175 -5.04 3.12 6.06
N PHE A 176 -4.17 3.63 6.94
CA PHE A 176 -4.36 3.56 8.39
C PHE A 176 -4.18 4.91 9.07
N ALA A 177 -5.04 5.17 10.05
CA ALA A 177 -4.98 6.31 10.96
C ALA A 177 -5.23 5.84 12.40
N LYS A 178 -4.97 6.70 13.39
CA LYS A 178 -5.29 6.41 14.80
C LYS A 178 -6.08 7.54 15.42
N VAL A 179 -6.96 7.17 16.35
CA VAL A 179 -7.64 8.13 17.21
C VAL A 179 -6.61 9.02 17.93
N GLY A 180 -6.80 10.33 17.84
CA GLY A 180 -6.00 11.34 18.53
C GLY A 180 -4.61 11.60 17.93
N GLN A 181 -4.22 10.90 16.85
CA GLN A 181 -2.93 11.11 16.18
C GLN A 181 -3.11 11.72 14.80
N THR A 182 -2.17 12.57 14.40
CA THR A 182 -2.18 13.19 13.08
C THR A 182 -1.93 12.14 12.01
N TYR A 183 -2.93 11.89 11.19
CA TYR A 183 -2.82 11.18 9.91
C TYR A 183 -2.14 12.08 8.88
N SER A 184 -1.28 11.47 8.06
CA SER A 184 -0.62 12.11 6.94
C SER A 184 -0.45 11.13 5.79
N SER A 185 -0.94 11.48 4.61
CA SER A 185 -0.74 10.74 3.37
C SER A 185 -0.25 11.68 2.27
N PRO A 186 0.94 11.43 1.69
CA PRO A 186 1.36 12.16 0.51
C PRO A 186 0.45 11.80 -0.66
N ILE A 187 -0.04 12.83 -1.35
CA ILE A 187 -0.83 12.68 -2.58
C ILE A 187 0.01 13.27 -3.71
N THR A 188 0.39 12.45 -4.67
CA THR A 188 1.12 12.88 -5.87
C THR A 188 0.31 12.56 -7.11
N PHE A 189 0.47 13.39 -8.13
CA PHE A 189 -0.18 13.19 -9.42
C PHE A 189 0.70 13.68 -10.56
N GLN A 190 0.39 13.19 -11.75
CA GLN A 190 0.98 13.63 -13.01
C GLN A 190 -0.06 14.37 -13.84
N LYS A 191 0.40 15.30 -14.67
CA LYS A 191 -0.44 16.09 -15.57
C LYS A 191 -0.16 15.68 -17.01
N LYS A 192 -1.15 15.93 -17.87
CA LYS A 192 -1.01 15.75 -19.31
C LYS A 192 0.14 16.61 -19.84
N ASN A 193 0.05 17.91 -19.63
CA ASN A 193 1.09 18.86 -19.97
C ASN A 193 1.71 19.46 -18.70
N GLY A 194 3.01 19.77 -18.74
CA GLY A 194 3.68 20.43 -17.61
C GLY A 194 3.11 21.82 -17.29
N SER A 195 2.56 22.51 -18.29
CA SER A 195 1.89 23.80 -18.18
C SER A 195 0.44 23.74 -17.66
N ASP A 196 -0.16 22.56 -17.57
CA ASP A 196 -1.53 22.42 -17.09
C ASP A 196 -1.65 22.92 -15.64
N VAL A 197 -2.75 23.57 -15.31
CA VAL A 197 -3.08 23.96 -13.94
C VAL A 197 -4.04 22.93 -13.37
N ALA A 198 -3.53 22.12 -12.45
CA ALA A 198 -4.31 21.09 -11.77
C ALA A 198 -4.98 21.65 -10.52
N THR A 199 -6.23 21.23 -10.32
CA THR A 199 -7.00 21.43 -9.08
C THR A 199 -7.20 20.08 -8.42
N LEU A 200 -6.78 19.96 -7.16
CA LEU A 200 -7.02 18.80 -6.30
C LEU A 200 -8.06 19.17 -5.24
N SER A 201 -9.05 18.30 -5.03
CA SER A 201 -10.13 18.53 -4.07
C SER A 201 -10.58 17.23 -3.40
N ILE A 202 -11.17 17.33 -2.21
CA ILE A 202 -11.92 16.25 -1.58
C ILE A 202 -13.36 16.35 -2.10
N VAL A 203 -13.86 15.30 -2.76
CA VAL A 203 -15.24 15.22 -3.25
C VAL A 203 -16.18 14.81 -2.11
N SER A 204 -15.77 13.76 -1.39
CA SER A 204 -16.49 13.21 -0.25
C SER A 204 -15.48 12.58 0.69
N GLY A 205 -15.72 12.67 1.99
CA GLY A 205 -14.86 12.09 3.00
C GLY A 205 -15.23 12.59 4.39
N PRO A 206 -14.62 12.03 5.44
CA PRO A 206 -14.90 12.43 6.79
C PRO A 206 -14.37 13.84 7.09
N ALA A 207 -15.12 14.60 7.90
CA ALA A 207 -14.83 16.01 8.18
C ALA A 207 -13.50 16.28 8.90
N TRP A 208 -12.87 15.24 9.46
CA TRP A 208 -11.56 15.36 10.11
C TRP A 208 -10.40 15.41 9.11
N LEU A 209 -10.64 15.17 7.82
CA LEU A 209 -9.62 15.23 6.76
C LEU A 209 -9.63 16.55 6.00
N SER A 210 -8.43 17.01 5.66
CA SER A 210 -8.18 18.21 4.86
C SER A 210 -6.96 18.03 3.96
N LEU A 211 -6.85 18.86 2.91
CA LEU A 211 -5.66 18.94 2.08
C LEU A 211 -4.79 20.10 2.56
N SER A 212 -3.51 19.84 2.78
CA SER A 212 -2.47 20.83 3.07
C SER A 212 -1.34 20.76 2.05
N ASN A 213 -0.48 21.77 2.00
CA ASN A 213 0.69 21.82 1.11
C ASN A 213 0.36 21.57 -0.38
N ILE A 214 -0.77 22.10 -0.86
CA ILE A 214 -1.23 21.88 -2.23
C ILE A 214 -0.29 22.58 -3.21
N SER A 215 0.15 21.83 -4.22
CA SER A 215 1.04 22.28 -5.30
C SER A 215 0.56 21.73 -6.65
N GLN A 216 1.27 22.06 -7.72
CA GLN A 216 0.96 21.59 -9.08
C GLN A 216 1.43 20.14 -9.38
N SER A 217 1.94 19.43 -8.38
CA SER A 217 2.37 18.02 -8.47
C SER A 217 1.89 17.15 -7.31
N GLY A 218 1.23 17.72 -6.31
CA GLY A 218 0.76 16.97 -5.15
C GLY A 218 0.27 17.82 -3.99
N ALA A 219 -0.10 17.14 -2.91
CA ALA A 219 -0.53 17.70 -1.65
C ALA A 219 -0.25 16.71 -0.51
N THR A 220 -0.60 17.09 0.71
CA THR A 220 -0.69 16.17 1.85
C THR A 220 -2.14 16.08 2.29
N LEU A 221 -2.71 14.88 2.29
CA LEU A 221 -3.99 14.60 2.95
C LEU A 221 -3.72 14.39 4.44
N THR A 222 -4.31 15.21 5.30
CA THR A 222 -4.00 15.21 6.74
C THR A 222 -5.21 15.49 7.61
N GLY A 223 -5.16 15.06 8.87
CA GLY A 223 -6.23 15.22 9.84
C GLY A 223 -5.99 14.43 11.12
N THR A 224 -6.81 14.64 12.14
CA THR A 224 -6.73 13.89 13.40
C THR A 224 -8.12 13.32 13.73
N PRO A 225 -8.35 12.01 13.60
CA PRO A 225 -9.64 11.42 13.91
C PRO A 225 -9.85 11.31 15.43
N SER A 226 -11.10 11.26 15.83
CA SER A 226 -11.59 11.04 17.20
C SER A 226 -12.16 9.62 17.35
N ALA A 227 -12.50 9.22 18.57
CA ALA A 227 -12.98 7.87 18.87
C ALA A 227 -14.29 7.50 18.14
N ILE A 228 -15.12 8.48 17.76
CA ILE A 228 -16.36 8.23 17.01
C ILE A 228 -16.12 7.87 15.53
N GLN A 229 -14.89 8.02 15.05
CA GLN A 229 -14.50 7.78 13.66
C GLN A 229 -13.71 6.47 13.51
N THR A 230 -13.68 5.60 14.53
CA THR A 230 -13.00 4.29 14.43
C THR A 230 -13.62 3.42 13.34
N GLY A 231 -12.79 2.55 12.77
CA GLY A 231 -13.17 1.68 11.66
C GLY A 231 -12.96 2.30 10.27
N PRO A 232 -13.50 1.66 9.22
CA PRO A 232 -13.31 2.07 7.82
C PRO A 232 -13.95 3.44 7.50
N GLN A 233 -13.16 4.35 6.93
CA GLN A 233 -13.61 5.68 6.47
C GLN A 233 -13.35 5.83 4.96
N THR A 234 -14.40 5.96 4.17
CA THR A 234 -14.28 6.15 2.71
C THR A 234 -14.01 7.61 2.37
N ILE A 235 -13.06 7.85 1.47
CA ILE A 235 -12.74 9.17 0.91
C ILE A 235 -12.57 9.08 -0.61
N THR A 236 -13.01 10.12 -1.29
CA THR A 236 -12.81 10.32 -2.73
C THR A 236 -12.14 11.67 -2.96
N LEU A 237 -10.96 11.63 -3.56
CA LEU A 237 -10.25 12.80 -4.07
C LEU A 237 -10.53 12.97 -5.55
N ARG A 238 -10.58 14.21 -6.04
CA ARG A 238 -10.70 14.52 -7.46
C ARG A 238 -9.58 15.43 -7.91
N LEU A 239 -8.96 15.03 -8.99
CA LEU A 239 -7.99 15.77 -9.77
C LEU A 239 -8.66 16.29 -11.05
N SER A 240 -8.48 17.57 -11.35
CA SER A 240 -9.11 18.21 -12.50
C SER A 240 -8.17 19.21 -13.17
N VAL A 241 -8.21 19.22 -14.50
CA VAL A 241 -7.58 20.24 -15.35
C VAL A 241 -8.65 20.70 -16.34
N VAL A 242 -8.72 22.00 -16.61
CA VAL A 242 -9.70 22.57 -17.55
C VAL A 242 -9.58 21.91 -18.92
N GLY A 243 -10.70 21.42 -19.46
CA GLY A 243 -10.74 20.77 -20.77
C GLY A 243 -10.25 19.32 -20.79
N GLN A 244 -9.95 18.72 -19.63
CA GLN A 244 -9.59 17.30 -19.51
C GLN A 244 -10.64 16.53 -18.71
N THR A 245 -10.74 15.23 -18.95
CA THR A 245 -11.53 14.33 -18.12
C THR A 245 -10.96 14.32 -16.69
N THR A 246 -11.84 14.48 -15.71
CA THR A 246 -11.44 14.44 -14.30
C THR A 246 -11.08 13.03 -13.87
N VAL A 247 -10.13 12.92 -12.94
CA VAL A 247 -9.72 11.62 -12.37
C VAL A 247 -10.02 11.60 -10.89
N GLU A 248 -10.52 10.46 -10.41
CA GLU A 248 -10.85 10.27 -9.01
C GLU A 248 -9.97 9.18 -8.39
N LEU A 249 -9.55 9.42 -7.14
CA LEU A 249 -8.91 8.43 -6.29
C LEU A 249 -9.85 8.18 -5.11
N THR A 250 -10.47 7.01 -5.10
CA THR A 250 -11.30 6.55 -3.98
C THR A 250 -10.54 5.51 -3.18
N GLY A 251 -10.56 5.63 -1.85
CA GLY A 251 -9.97 4.65 -0.97
C GLY A 251 -10.60 4.66 0.41
N ILE A 252 -10.18 3.69 1.22
CA ILE A 252 -10.63 3.50 2.59
C ILE A 252 -9.45 3.74 3.52
N ILE A 253 -9.67 4.56 4.55
CA ILE A 253 -8.74 4.75 5.67
C ILE A 253 -9.36 4.08 6.89
N THR A 254 -8.73 3.04 7.41
CA THR A 254 -9.15 2.41 8.67
C THR A 254 -8.56 3.19 9.84
N VAL A 255 -9.44 3.72 10.69
CA VAL A 255 -9.05 4.42 11.92
C VAL A 255 -9.03 3.43 13.08
N PHE A 256 -7.85 3.20 13.66
CA PHE A 256 -7.70 2.30 14.80
C PHE A 256 -7.96 3.01 16.11
N ASN A 257 -8.67 2.31 16.99
CA ASN A 257 -8.77 2.66 18.40
C ASN A 257 -7.39 2.47 19.04
N THR A 258 -6.92 3.46 19.80
CA THR A 258 -5.65 3.41 20.54
C THR A 258 -5.78 2.70 21.89
N GLN A 259 -7.00 2.32 22.27
CA GLN A 259 -7.29 1.59 23.51
C GLN A 259 -8.29 0.45 23.23
N PRO A 260 -7.94 -0.55 22.40
CA PRO A 260 -8.82 -1.67 22.15
C PRO A 260 -9.09 -2.43 23.46
N LYS A 261 -10.33 -2.91 23.61
CA LYS A 261 -10.75 -3.79 24.72
C LYS A 261 -10.53 -5.26 24.43
N VAL A 262 -10.46 -5.59 23.15
CA VAL A 262 -10.22 -6.94 22.61
C VAL A 262 -9.23 -6.83 21.46
N VAL A 263 -8.41 -7.85 21.26
CA VAL A 263 -7.47 -7.91 20.12
C VAL A 263 -7.53 -9.28 19.48
N LEU A 264 -7.27 -9.34 18.17
CA LEU A 264 -7.06 -10.61 17.46
C LEU A 264 -5.80 -11.28 17.98
N ASN A 265 -5.91 -12.57 18.29
CA ASN A 265 -4.80 -13.39 18.79
C ASN A 265 -4.33 -14.39 17.74
N GLU A 266 -5.23 -15.16 17.15
CA GLU A 266 -4.89 -16.19 16.17
C GLU A 266 -6.08 -16.40 15.20
N TYR A 267 -5.83 -16.83 13.97
CA TYR A 267 -6.85 -17.49 13.15
C TYR A 267 -6.23 -18.57 12.26
N ASN A 268 -7.06 -19.55 11.92
CA ASN A 268 -6.67 -20.68 11.09
C ASN A 268 -6.90 -20.43 9.61
N ALA A 269 -5.84 -20.30 8.83
CA ALA A 269 -5.94 -20.27 7.37
C ALA A 269 -5.62 -21.63 6.73
N VAL A 270 -5.50 -22.70 7.51
CA VAL A 270 -5.29 -24.04 6.94
C VAL A 270 -6.55 -24.48 6.20
N SER A 271 -6.44 -24.66 4.88
CA SER A 271 -7.58 -25.08 4.06
C SER A 271 -8.09 -26.47 4.50
N GLY A 272 -9.39 -26.74 4.33
CA GLY A 272 -10.03 -27.99 4.77
C GLY A 272 -9.39 -29.31 4.30
N THR A 273 -8.62 -29.30 3.19
CA THR A 273 -7.91 -30.50 2.67
C THR A 273 -6.42 -30.52 2.98
N SER A 274 -5.91 -29.52 3.70
CA SER A 274 -4.49 -29.37 4.01
C SER A 274 -4.20 -29.70 5.47
N LEU A 275 -2.98 -30.14 5.74
CA LEU A 275 -2.45 -30.26 7.10
C LEU A 275 -1.68 -28.99 7.44
N HIS A 276 -1.65 -28.64 8.72
CA HIS A 276 -0.74 -27.62 9.21
C HIS A 276 0.73 -27.94 8.82
N ALA A 277 1.48 -26.92 8.44
CA ALA A 277 2.85 -27.05 7.95
C ALA A 277 3.81 -27.58 9.02
N SER A 278 3.61 -27.19 10.29
CA SER A 278 4.34 -27.77 11.41
C SER A 278 4.00 -29.26 11.57
N LEU A 279 5.04 -30.10 11.71
CA LEU A 279 4.88 -31.54 11.94
C LEU A 279 4.31 -31.85 13.33
N ASP A 280 4.51 -30.94 14.29
CA ASP A 280 3.91 -31.02 15.61
C ASP A 280 2.41 -30.66 15.57
N GLY A 281 1.96 -30.02 14.48
CA GLY A 281 0.57 -29.59 14.30
C GLY A 281 0.17 -28.47 15.25
N ASP A 282 -1.09 -28.50 15.66
CA ASP A 282 -1.64 -27.70 16.75
C ASP A 282 -1.45 -28.39 18.11
N LEU A 283 -1.18 -27.62 19.17
CA LEU A 283 -0.88 -28.17 20.50
C LEU A 283 -2.08 -28.82 21.22
N ARG A 284 -3.32 -28.54 20.82
CA ARG A 284 -4.53 -29.19 21.34
C ARG A 284 -5.15 -30.16 20.34
N LEU A 285 -5.26 -29.77 19.07
CA LEU A 285 -5.92 -30.56 18.02
C LEU A 285 -4.97 -31.59 17.38
N GLY A 286 -3.66 -31.43 17.55
CA GLY A 286 -2.66 -32.20 16.86
C GLY A 286 -2.57 -31.79 15.38
N ARG A 287 -2.11 -32.70 14.53
CA ARG A 287 -1.98 -32.45 13.09
C ARG A 287 -3.11 -33.15 12.32
N ILE A 288 -4.18 -32.40 12.07
CA ILE A 288 -5.38 -32.86 11.37
C ILE A 288 -5.66 -32.03 10.11
N GLU A 289 -6.46 -32.56 9.18
CA GLU A 289 -6.89 -31.82 7.98
C GLU A 289 -7.78 -30.64 8.38
N GLY A 290 -7.56 -29.49 7.73
CA GLY A 290 -8.26 -28.25 8.03
C GLY A 290 -7.93 -27.64 9.39
N ASN A 291 -7.08 -28.28 10.21
CA ASN A 291 -6.70 -27.82 11.55
C ASN A 291 -7.90 -27.44 12.44
N GLY A 292 -9.00 -28.18 12.36
CA GLY A 292 -10.21 -27.95 13.15
C GLY A 292 -11.28 -27.05 12.51
N GLY A 293 -11.23 -26.85 11.18
CA GLY A 293 -12.18 -26.03 10.43
C GLY A 293 -11.89 -24.53 10.54
N ASP A 294 -12.84 -23.68 10.18
CA ASP A 294 -12.65 -22.23 10.30
C ASP A 294 -12.81 -21.78 11.76
N TRP A 295 -11.74 -21.20 12.31
CA TRP A 295 -11.73 -20.65 13.67
C TRP A 295 -10.78 -19.46 13.82
N PHE A 296 -11.06 -18.65 14.84
CA PHE A 296 -10.24 -17.53 15.26
C PHE A 296 -10.30 -17.29 16.76
N GLU A 297 -9.35 -16.52 17.25
CA GLU A 297 -9.18 -16.20 18.66
C GLU A 297 -9.10 -14.71 18.91
N LEU A 298 -9.82 -14.27 19.94
CA LEU A 298 -9.70 -12.93 20.49
C LEU A 298 -9.17 -13.02 21.92
N VAL A 299 -8.41 -12.01 22.34
CA VAL A 299 -8.04 -11.84 23.75
C VAL A 299 -8.72 -10.60 24.31
N VAL A 300 -9.36 -10.74 25.47
CA VAL A 300 -9.89 -9.61 26.24
C VAL A 300 -8.74 -8.92 26.98
N VAL A 301 -8.44 -7.67 26.60
CA VAL A 301 -7.24 -6.96 27.06
C VAL A 301 -7.51 -5.77 27.98
N ARG A 302 -8.78 -5.31 28.05
CA ARG A 302 -9.17 -4.17 28.88
C ARG A 302 -10.68 -4.17 29.17
N GLY A 303 -11.04 -3.80 30.40
CA GLY A 303 -12.42 -3.58 30.85
C GLY A 303 -12.87 -2.13 30.70
N ILE A 304 -13.99 -1.76 31.32
CA ILE A 304 -14.43 -0.37 31.41
C ILE A 304 -13.78 0.25 32.66
N GLY A 305 -12.97 1.30 32.48
CA GLY A 305 -12.19 1.89 33.58
C GLY A 305 -11.20 0.87 34.16
N SER A 306 -11.26 0.63 35.46
CA SER A 306 -10.44 -0.33 36.21
C SER A 306 -11.09 -1.71 36.40
N ASP A 307 -12.23 -1.98 35.76
CA ASP A 307 -12.90 -3.27 35.92
C ASP A 307 -12.03 -4.42 35.36
N PRO A 308 -11.86 -5.53 36.12
CA PRO A 308 -11.11 -6.70 35.67
C PRO A 308 -11.93 -7.61 34.74
N PHE A 309 -13.06 -7.10 34.24
CA PHE A 309 -13.98 -7.80 33.35
C PHE A 309 -14.46 -6.87 32.23
N LEU A 310 -14.92 -7.47 31.15
CA LEU A 310 -15.53 -6.80 30.02
C LEU A 310 -16.95 -7.31 29.78
N ASP A 311 -17.91 -6.39 29.65
CA ASP A 311 -19.26 -6.69 29.17
C ASP A 311 -19.26 -6.65 27.63
N MET A 312 -19.51 -7.81 27.02
CA MET A 312 -19.54 -8.02 25.57
C MET A 312 -20.94 -8.36 25.06
N ARG A 313 -21.98 -8.22 25.89
CA ARG A 313 -23.35 -8.59 25.50
C ARG A 313 -23.80 -7.79 24.27
N GLY A 314 -24.27 -8.48 23.24
CA GLY A 314 -24.72 -7.86 22.00
C GLY A 314 -23.62 -7.29 21.10
N TRP A 315 -22.34 -7.50 21.44
CA TRP A 315 -21.23 -7.14 20.56
C TRP A 315 -21.25 -7.98 19.29
N LYS A 316 -20.56 -7.49 18.25
CA LYS A 316 -20.48 -8.13 16.95
C LYS A 316 -19.04 -8.38 16.56
N ILE A 317 -18.80 -9.51 15.90
CA ILE A 317 -17.52 -9.86 15.31
C ILE A 317 -17.75 -10.02 13.81
N GLN A 318 -17.02 -9.25 13.02
CA GLN A 318 -17.03 -9.35 11.57
C GLN A 318 -15.82 -10.17 11.12
N VAL A 319 -16.07 -11.22 10.37
CA VAL A 319 -15.06 -12.04 9.69
C VAL A 319 -15.23 -11.80 8.20
N SER A 320 -14.17 -11.38 7.53
CA SER A 320 -14.23 -11.02 6.12
C SER A 320 -13.07 -11.59 5.35
N GLN A 321 -13.28 -11.89 4.07
CA GLN A 321 -12.24 -12.38 3.15
C GLN A 321 -12.48 -11.83 1.74
N VAL A 322 -11.51 -11.98 0.85
CA VAL A 322 -11.63 -11.57 -0.55
C VAL A 322 -11.85 -12.78 -1.44
N THR A 323 -13.03 -12.87 -2.06
CA THR A 323 -13.36 -13.93 -3.01
C THR A 323 -13.75 -13.31 -4.35
N GLY A 324 -13.07 -13.71 -5.44
CA GLY A 324 -13.36 -13.18 -6.78
C GLY A 324 -13.17 -11.67 -6.92
N GLY A 325 -12.34 -11.05 -6.07
CA GLY A 325 -12.10 -9.61 -6.04
C GLY A 325 -13.12 -8.79 -5.23
N ALA A 326 -14.12 -9.44 -4.64
CA ALA A 326 -15.06 -8.80 -3.71
C ALA A 326 -14.75 -9.18 -2.26
N ARG A 327 -14.87 -8.23 -1.34
CA ARG A 327 -14.74 -8.52 0.10
C ARG A 327 -16.10 -8.93 0.65
N LEU A 328 -16.21 -10.20 1.03
CA LEU A 328 -17.37 -10.81 1.67
C LEU A 328 -17.24 -10.67 3.19
N THR A 329 -18.34 -10.61 3.93
CA THR A 329 -18.31 -10.40 5.39
C THR A 329 -19.44 -11.14 6.10
N ASP A 330 -19.04 -12.05 6.99
CA ASP A 330 -19.91 -12.67 7.97
C ASP A 330 -19.88 -11.89 9.28
N THR A 331 -21.02 -11.82 9.96
CA THR A 331 -21.18 -11.13 11.24
C THR A 331 -21.74 -12.09 12.28
N ILE A 332 -20.94 -12.37 13.30
CA ILE A 332 -21.33 -13.08 14.51
C ILE A 332 -21.85 -12.05 15.52
N THR A 333 -23.05 -12.25 16.06
CA THR A 333 -23.61 -11.40 17.12
C THR A 333 -23.68 -12.19 18.41
N LEU A 334 -23.01 -11.68 19.45
CA LEU A 334 -23.01 -12.29 20.79
C LEU A 334 -24.37 -12.09 21.45
N SER A 335 -24.81 -13.09 22.21
CA SER A 335 -26.10 -13.06 22.89
C SER A 335 -26.11 -12.13 24.11
N ARG A 336 -27.20 -12.20 24.88
CA ARG A 336 -27.35 -11.50 26.16
C ARG A 336 -27.08 -12.41 27.36
N ASP A 337 -26.45 -13.56 27.13
CA ASP A 337 -26.09 -14.49 28.20
C ASP A 337 -25.19 -13.83 29.26
N ASN A 338 -25.29 -14.31 30.50
CA ASN A 338 -24.55 -13.78 31.63
C ASN A 338 -23.03 -14.01 31.52
N PHE A 339 -22.59 -15.01 30.76
CA PHE A 339 -21.17 -15.21 30.45
C PHE A 339 -20.55 -13.94 29.86
N TRP A 340 -21.25 -13.32 28.88
CA TRP A 340 -20.77 -12.11 28.22
C TRP A 340 -20.79 -10.87 29.11
N ALA A 341 -21.50 -10.88 30.24
CA ALA A 341 -21.60 -9.71 31.10
C ALA A 341 -20.31 -9.41 31.89
N ALA A 342 -19.42 -10.40 32.04
CA ALA A 342 -18.23 -10.28 32.87
C ALA A 342 -17.09 -11.20 32.39
N VAL A 343 -16.65 -11.04 31.14
CA VAL A 343 -15.52 -11.81 30.62
C VAL A 343 -14.21 -11.31 31.24
N PRO A 344 -13.42 -12.13 31.95
CA PRO A 344 -12.18 -11.68 32.60
C PRO A 344 -11.12 -11.18 31.63
N LEU A 345 -10.32 -10.20 32.05
CA LEU A 345 -9.12 -9.80 31.30
C LEU A 345 -8.12 -10.95 31.24
N GLY A 346 -7.50 -11.13 30.06
CA GLY A 346 -6.65 -12.28 29.76
C GLY A 346 -7.40 -13.52 29.26
N THR A 347 -8.72 -13.44 29.09
CA THR A 347 -9.47 -14.54 28.47
C THR A 347 -9.17 -14.60 26.97
N ILE A 348 -8.65 -15.74 26.52
CA ILE A 348 -8.65 -16.19 25.13
C ILE A 348 -10.05 -16.72 24.83
N LEU A 349 -10.72 -16.10 23.87
CA LEU A 349 -12.02 -16.48 23.34
C LEU A 349 -11.81 -17.08 21.96
N THR A 350 -11.95 -18.40 21.84
CA THR A 350 -11.89 -19.10 20.55
C THR A 350 -13.30 -19.29 20.02
N PHE A 351 -13.50 -18.98 18.74
CA PHE A 351 -14.77 -19.17 18.05
C PHE A 351 -14.58 -20.22 16.95
N THR A 352 -15.34 -21.31 17.02
CA THR A 352 -15.28 -22.42 16.05
C THR A 352 -16.59 -22.56 15.30
N GLU A 353 -16.52 -22.79 13.99
CA GLU A 353 -17.71 -23.14 13.21
C GLU A 353 -18.18 -24.58 13.43
N ASP A 354 -17.23 -25.48 13.65
CA ASP A 354 -17.43 -26.91 13.83
C ASP A 354 -17.38 -27.30 15.31
N ASN A 355 -18.26 -28.22 15.69
CA ASN A 355 -18.27 -28.86 17.01
C ASN A 355 -17.32 -30.07 17.05
N LEU A 356 -17.23 -30.75 18.20
CA LEU A 356 -16.29 -31.88 18.34
C LEU A 356 -16.60 -33.06 17.40
N ALA A 357 -17.88 -33.29 17.08
CA ALA A 357 -18.29 -34.38 16.18
C ALA A 357 -17.96 -34.08 14.71
N GLU A 358 -17.76 -32.80 14.39
CA GLU A 358 -17.43 -32.28 13.05
C GLU A 358 -15.93 -32.09 12.84
N GLY A 359 -15.11 -32.23 13.89
CA GLY A 359 -13.65 -32.06 13.85
C GLY A 359 -13.15 -30.78 14.51
N GLY A 360 -14.05 -29.91 14.96
CA GLY A 360 -13.75 -28.71 15.74
C GLY A 360 -13.83 -28.97 17.26
N TYR A 361 -14.46 -28.05 17.99
CA TYR A 361 -14.54 -28.09 19.46
C TYR A 361 -15.90 -27.59 19.96
N ASP A 362 -16.49 -28.29 20.94
CA ASP A 362 -17.78 -27.89 21.53
C ASP A 362 -17.64 -26.61 22.38
N THR A 363 -18.75 -25.92 22.67
CA THR A 363 -18.69 -24.82 23.65
C THR A 363 -18.16 -25.33 24.99
N ALA A 364 -17.10 -24.69 25.48
CA ALA A 364 -16.50 -24.99 26.78
C ALA A 364 -16.07 -23.69 27.45
N LEU A 365 -16.92 -23.17 28.34
CA LEU A 365 -16.67 -21.95 29.09
C LEU A 365 -15.69 -22.21 30.22
N ASN A 366 -14.65 -21.36 30.33
CA ASN A 366 -13.57 -21.49 31.31
C ASN A 366 -12.91 -22.88 31.30
N ALA A 367 -12.73 -23.46 30.10
CA ALA A 367 -12.12 -24.77 29.90
C ALA A 367 -10.69 -24.84 30.45
N ASP A 368 -9.96 -23.71 30.45
CA ASP A 368 -8.74 -23.53 31.22
C ASP A 368 -8.81 -22.20 31.99
N ASN A 369 -8.42 -22.20 33.26
CA ASN A 369 -8.36 -20.99 34.08
C ASN A 369 -7.03 -20.93 34.82
N ARG A 370 -6.12 -20.14 34.25
CA ARG A 370 -4.78 -19.87 34.80
C ARG A 370 -4.61 -18.41 35.16
N LEU A 371 -5.68 -17.67 35.42
CA LEU A 371 -5.61 -16.23 35.72
C LEU A 371 -4.73 -15.96 36.96
N SER A 372 -4.69 -16.88 37.92
CA SER A 372 -3.82 -16.75 39.09
C SER A 372 -2.35 -17.03 38.78
N SER A 373 -2.06 -18.07 37.99
CA SER A 373 -0.69 -18.60 37.77
C SER A 373 0.01 -18.09 36.50
N ALA A 374 -0.73 -17.91 35.40
CA ALA A 374 -0.21 -17.56 34.07
C ALA A 374 -0.98 -16.40 33.41
N LYS A 375 -1.90 -15.75 34.13
CA LYS A 375 -2.61 -14.52 33.71
C LYS A 375 -3.54 -14.65 32.49
N TYR A 376 -3.84 -15.87 32.06
CA TYR A 376 -4.84 -16.14 31.03
C TYR A 376 -5.91 -17.14 31.47
N SER A 377 -7.06 -17.08 30.82
CA SER A 377 -8.09 -18.13 30.83
C SER A 377 -8.47 -18.43 29.38
N TRP A 378 -9.15 -19.55 29.15
CA TRP A 378 -9.61 -19.95 27.82
C TRP A 378 -11.06 -20.39 27.86
N SER A 379 -11.84 -19.92 26.89
CA SER A 379 -13.18 -20.43 26.59
C SER A 379 -13.31 -20.65 25.09
N ASN A 380 -13.82 -21.82 24.70
CA ASN A 380 -14.24 -22.08 23.34
C ASN A 380 -15.75 -21.83 23.20
N ILE A 381 -16.15 -21.17 22.12
CA ILE A 381 -17.53 -20.87 21.77
C ILE A 381 -17.80 -21.45 20.39
N TRP A 382 -18.55 -22.56 20.36
CA TRP A 382 -19.04 -23.09 19.10
C TRP A 382 -20.15 -22.19 18.57
N LEU A 383 -20.06 -21.80 17.30
CA LEU A 383 -20.98 -20.83 16.70
C LEU A 383 -22.43 -21.32 16.62
N GLY A 384 -22.66 -22.63 16.69
CA GLY A 384 -24.00 -23.22 16.77
C GLY A 384 -24.65 -23.14 18.16
N ASP A 385 -23.94 -22.69 19.19
CA ASP A 385 -24.49 -22.53 20.54
C ASP A 385 -25.38 -21.28 20.64
N ALA A 386 -26.68 -21.49 20.43
CA ALA A 386 -27.69 -20.44 20.47
C ALA A 386 -27.86 -19.77 21.85
N ALA A 387 -27.28 -20.31 22.93
CA ALA A 387 -27.26 -19.62 24.22
C ALA A 387 -26.26 -18.47 24.20
N LEU A 388 -25.08 -18.66 23.60
CA LEU A 388 -23.99 -17.68 23.56
C LEU A 388 -23.99 -16.83 22.29
N ILE A 389 -24.51 -17.36 21.18
CA ILE A 389 -24.57 -16.69 19.88
C ILE A 389 -26.02 -16.34 19.56
N ALA A 390 -26.31 -15.04 19.42
CA ALA A 390 -27.64 -14.58 19.03
C ALA A 390 -27.93 -14.86 17.55
N SER A 391 -26.92 -14.68 16.69
CA SER A 391 -27.02 -14.95 15.25
C SER A 391 -25.66 -14.96 14.60
N VAL A 392 -25.53 -15.71 13.51
CA VAL A 392 -24.48 -15.51 12.51
C VAL A 392 -25.16 -15.22 11.18
N THR A 393 -24.79 -14.12 10.54
CA THR A 393 -25.40 -13.65 9.28
C THR A 393 -24.32 -13.19 8.32
N GLY A 394 -24.47 -13.45 7.02
CA GLY A 394 -23.51 -13.01 6.03
C GLY A 394 -23.52 -13.88 4.79
N ASP A 395 -22.38 -13.90 4.12
CA ASP A 395 -22.19 -14.47 2.79
C ASP A 395 -21.94 -15.99 2.82
N SER A 396 -21.36 -16.54 3.90
CA SER A 396 -20.94 -17.95 3.96
C SER A 396 -21.57 -18.78 5.11
N THR A 397 -22.41 -18.16 5.94
CA THR A 397 -22.89 -18.71 7.23
C THR A 397 -23.70 -20.03 7.22
N SER A 398 -24.04 -20.60 6.06
CA SER A 398 -24.88 -21.80 5.96
C SER A 398 -24.20 -23.09 6.48
N GLY A 399 -22.87 -23.09 6.59
CA GLY A 399 -22.10 -24.27 6.96
C GLY A 399 -21.95 -24.55 8.45
N ILE A 400 -22.33 -23.61 9.32
CA ILE A 400 -22.14 -23.74 10.79
C ILE A 400 -22.80 -25.02 11.30
N GLY A 401 -22.01 -25.92 11.88
CA GLY A 401 -22.51 -27.19 12.41
C GLY A 401 -22.81 -28.26 11.35
N THR A 402 -22.17 -28.23 10.17
CA THR A 402 -22.51 -29.13 9.06
C THR A 402 -21.32 -29.72 8.29
N THR A 403 -20.08 -29.64 8.78
CA THR A 403 -18.82 -30.04 8.09
C THR A 403 -18.58 -29.36 6.73
N THR A 404 -19.45 -28.42 6.35
CA THR A 404 -19.27 -27.55 5.19
C THR A 404 -18.88 -26.17 5.69
N SER A 405 -18.06 -25.43 4.94
CA SER A 405 -17.56 -24.12 5.39
C SER A 405 -18.71 -23.17 5.75
N GLY A 406 -18.65 -22.64 6.97
CA GLY A 406 -19.52 -21.66 7.56
C GLY A 406 -18.89 -20.28 7.52
N ILE A 407 -18.21 -19.85 8.59
CA ILE A 407 -17.56 -18.53 8.57
C ILE A 407 -16.28 -18.61 7.75
N SER A 408 -16.19 -17.90 6.61
CA SER A 408 -15.04 -18.14 5.75
C SER A 408 -13.76 -17.47 6.26
N ILE A 409 -12.78 -18.30 6.60
CA ILE A 409 -11.42 -17.92 6.97
C ILE A 409 -10.46 -18.63 6.02
N SER A 410 -9.53 -17.88 5.42
CA SER A 410 -8.63 -18.43 4.41
C SER A 410 -7.35 -17.60 4.28
N GLU A 411 -6.46 -18.04 3.39
CA GLU A 411 -5.28 -17.30 2.93
C GLU A 411 -5.58 -16.17 1.93
N ASP A 412 -6.85 -15.90 1.65
CA ASP A 412 -7.26 -14.93 0.64
C ASP A 412 -7.89 -13.69 1.30
N GLY A 413 -7.06 -12.87 1.96
CA GLY A 413 -7.48 -11.55 2.42
C GLY A 413 -8.33 -11.54 3.69
N THR A 414 -8.21 -12.56 4.55
CA THR A 414 -8.96 -12.65 5.81
C THR A 414 -8.70 -11.45 6.72
N GLN A 415 -9.76 -10.80 7.21
CA GLN A 415 -9.71 -9.74 8.21
C GLN A 415 -10.84 -9.87 9.23
N ILE A 416 -10.50 -9.63 10.50
CA ILE A 416 -11.41 -9.70 11.65
C ILE A 416 -11.56 -8.31 12.27
N ALA A 417 -12.80 -7.90 12.53
CA ALA A 417 -13.12 -6.69 13.28
C ALA A 417 -14.09 -6.99 14.42
N VAL A 418 -14.00 -6.21 15.49
CA VAL A 418 -14.91 -6.31 16.64
C VAL A 418 -15.60 -4.98 16.86
N LEU A 419 -16.92 -5.04 16.95
CA LEU A 419 -17.79 -3.90 17.15
C LEU A 419 -18.54 -4.07 18.47
N ASN A 420 -18.69 -2.97 19.21
CA ASN A 420 -19.54 -2.97 20.41
C ASN A 420 -21.04 -3.05 20.04
N ASP A 421 -21.88 -3.09 21.06
CA ASP A 421 -23.34 -3.18 20.95
C ASP A 421 -23.99 -1.98 20.21
N THR A 422 -23.27 -0.87 20.06
CA THR A 422 -23.69 0.32 19.29
C THR A 422 -23.12 0.37 17.86
N ASN A 423 -22.41 -0.68 17.43
CA ASN A 423 -21.66 -0.77 16.15
C ASN A 423 -20.42 0.14 16.04
N GLY A 424 -19.90 0.64 17.17
CA GLY A 424 -18.60 1.30 17.18
C GLY A 424 -17.48 0.27 17.06
N TYR A 425 -16.49 0.50 16.19
CA TYR A 425 -15.33 -0.38 16.09
C TYR A 425 -14.48 -0.29 17.36
N GLU A 426 -14.39 -1.40 18.08
CA GLU A 426 -13.52 -1.59 19.25
C GLU A 426 -12.13 -2.06 18.81
N PHE A 427 -12.06 -2.89 17.77
CA PHE A 427 -10.83 -3.40 17.17
C PHE A 427 -11.00 -3.71 15.68
N GLY A 428 -9.90 -3.61 14.92
CA GLY A 428 -9.86 -4.00 13.51
C GLY A 428 -10.61 -3.07 12.54
N PRO A 429 -10.77 -3.50 11.27
CA PRO A 429 -10.36 -4.81 10.74
C PRO A 429 -8.84 -5.07 10.79
N VAL A 430 -8.43 -6.27 11.21
CA VAL A 430 -7.04 -6.76 11.25
C VAL A 430 -6.96 -8.15 10.65
N GLY A 431 -5.89 -8.41 9.90
CA GLY A 431 -5.58 -9.69 9.26
C GLY A 431 -4.71 -9.46 8.03
N GLU A 432 -4.92 -10.24 6.98
CA GLU A 432 -4.20 -10.08 5.72
C GLU A 432 -4.41 -8.72 5.06
N GLY A 433 -3.37 -8.20 4.42
CA GLY A 433 -3.41 -6.91 3.72
C GLY A 433 -3.59 -5.68 4.61
N THR A 434 -3.85 -5.86 5.92
CA THR A 434 -3.84 -4.80 6.94
C THR A 434 -2.44 -4.52 7.48
N TRP A 435 -1.52 -5.47 7.33
CA TRP A 435 -0.10 -5.33 7.69
C TRP A 435 0.80 -5.67 6.49
N ARG A 436 2.04 -5.15 6.50
CA ARG A 436 3.01 -5.34 5.41
C ARG A 436 3.52 -6.79 5.26
N TYR A 437 3.21 -7.66 6.23
CA TYR A 437 3.46 -9.11 6.24
C TYR A 437 2.74 -9.69 7.48
N PRO A 438 2.26 -10.94 7.45
CA PRO A 438 2.32 -11.93 6.37
C PRO A 438 0.96 -12.13 5.69
N GLU A 439 1.00 -12.33 4.38
CA GLU A 439 0.03 -13.20 3.72
C GLU A 439 0.27 -14.61 4.29
N VAL A 440 -0.73 -15.19 4.95
CA VAL A 440 -0.72 -16.60 5.34
C VAL A 440 -0.94 -17.44 4.08
N ASN A 441 -0.81 -18.76 4.20
CA ASN A 441 -1.15 -19.70 3.14
C ASN A 441 -2.05 -20.80 3.70
N SER A 442 -2.56 -21.65 2.82
CA SER A 442 -3.46 -22.77 3.14
C SER A 442 -2.88 -23.86 4.05
N THR A 443 -1.68 -23.67 4.61
CA THR A 443 -1.02 -24.60 5.56
C THR A 443 -0.53 -23.91 6.84
N SER A 444 -0.90 -22.64 7.07
CA SER A 444 -0.39 -21.85 8.19
C SER A 444 -1.48 -21.08 8.92
N ASN A 445 -1.23 -20.77 10.18
CA ASN A 445 -2.05 -19.86 10.96
C ASN A 445 -1.48 -18.43 10.93
N PHE A 446 -2.37 -17.46 11.14
CA PHE A 446 -2.01 -16.08 11.43
C PHE A 446 -2.05 -15.89 12.94
N TYR A 447 -1.00 -15.33 13.53
CA TYR A 447 -0.94 -15.22 15.00
C TYR A 447 -0.28 -13.93 15.46
N LEU A 448 -0.70 -13.43 16.61
CA LEU A 448 -0.08 -12.31 17.31
C LEU A 448 1.23 -12.79 17.95
N SER A 449 2.37 -12.24 17.52
CA SER A 449 3.68 -12.72 18.00
C SER A 449 4.14 -12.09 19.31
N ILE A 450 3.36 -11.14 19.84
CA ILE A 450 3.68 -10.39 21.06
C ILE A 450 2.57 -10.55 22.10
N ASP A 451 2.82 -10.05 23.30
CA ASP A 451 1.82 -10.03 24.35
C ASP A 451 0.55 -9.29 23.93
N PRO A 452 -0.63 -9.90 24.10
CA PRO A 452 -1.89 -9.20 23.89
C PRO A 452 -2.00 -8.05 24.89
N SER A 453 -2.30 -6.85 24.37
CA SER A 453 -2.36 -5.62 25.18
C SER A 453 -3.28 -4.58 24.55
N SER A 454 -3.53 -3.47 25.24
CA SER A 454 -4.27 -2.34 24.66
C SER A 454 -3.40 -1.42 23.81
N VAL A 455 -2.19 -1.84 23.41
CA VAL A 455 -1.24 -1.06 22.60
C VAL A 455 -1.04 -1.70 21.22
N ILE A 456 -1.72 -2.81 20.92
CA ILE A 456 -1.64 -3.49 19.62
C ILE A 456 -2.18 -2.57 18.53
N ASP A 457 -1.29 -2.14 17.64
CA ASP A 457 -1.58 -1.12 16.62
C ASP A 457 -0.91 -1.41 15.26
N PRO A 458 -1.71 -1.52 14.19
CA PRO A 458 -1.45 -1.09 12.81
C PRO A 458 -0.05 -0.76 12.36
N THR A 459 0.27 0.42 12.85
CA THR A 459 1.19 1.39 12.28
C THR A 459 2.53 1.38 13.02
N LEU A 460 2.62 0.61 14.10
CA LEU A 460 3.86 0.38 14.85
C LEU A 460 4.77 -0.64 14.14
N VAL A 461 4.31 -1.21 13.02
CA VAL A 461 5.16 -2.02 12.14
C VAL A 461 6.05 -1.14 11.28
N GLN A 462 7.34 -1.28 11.53
CA GLN A 462 8.40 -0.66 10.74
C GLN A 462 8.49 -1.30 9.36
N ALA A 463 9.18 -0.61 8.44
CA ALA A 463 9.37 -1.08 7.07
C ALA A 463 10.05 -2.45 6.98
N ASP A 464 10.88 -2.80 7.97
CA ASP A 464 11.39 -4.17 8.19
C ASP A 464 10.74 -4.75 9.47
N PRO A 465 9.88 -5.77 9.33
CA PRO A 465 9.09 -6.31 10.43
C PRO A 465 9.95 -7.01 11.50
N ARG A 466 11.17 -7.46 11.18
CA ARG A 466 12.11 -8.05 12.16
C ARG A 466 12.53 -7.05 13.24
N TYR A 467 12.38 -5.76 12.94
CA TYR A 467 12.68 -4.67 13.87
C TYR A 467 11.41 -3.99 14.40
N SER A 468 10.23 -4.52 14.10
CA SER A 468 8.97 -4.00 14.63
C SER A 468 8.76 -4.45 16.07
N ALA A 469 8.30 -3.53 16.92
CA ALA A 469 8.00 -3.83 18.31
C ALA A 469 6.76 -4.72 18.48
N ILE A 470 5.86 -4.70 17.49
CA ILE A 470 4.59 -5.43 17.43
C ILE A 470 4.48 -6.01 16.02
N TYR A 471 4.28 -7.31 15.84
CA TYR A 471 3.95 -7.87 14.53
C TYR A 471 3.00 -9.07 14.68
N PHE A 472 2.27 -9.38 13.61
CA PHE A 472 1.62 -10.67 13.44
C PHE A 472 2.55 -11.56 12.61
N GLY A 473 2.70 -12.82 13.00
CA GLY A 473 3.51 -13.80 12.29
C GLY A 473 2.66 -14.68 11.38
N LYS A 474 3.36 -15.44 10.52
CA LYS A 474 2.84 -16.67 9.92
C LYS A 474 3.78 -17.80 10.27
N ASP A 475 3.22 -18.98 10.44
CA ASP A 475 4.04 -20.18 10.57
C ASP A 475 4.65 -20.56 9.22
N PRO A 476 5.93 -20.95 9.22
CA PRO A 476 6.19 -22.39 9.23
C PRO A 476 7.16 -22.86 10.35
N ALA A 477 7.53 -21.99 11.29
CA ALA A 477 8.55 -22.29 12.31
C ALA A 477 7.99 -22.55 13.73
N VAL A 478 6.69 -22.33 13.96
CA VAL A 478 6.04 -22.52 15.25
C VAL A 478 4.74 -23.32 15.11
N VAL A 479 4.20 -23.77 16.24
CA VAL A 479 2.99 -24.60 16.36
C VAL A 479 1.77 -23.71 16.51
N SER A 480 0.66 -24.08 15.87
CA SER A 480 -0.64 -23.50 16.20
C SER A 480 -1.01 -23.84 17.64
N THR A 481 -1.70 -22.92 18.30
CA THR A 481 -1.87 -22.97 19.76
C THR A 481 -3.30 -23.22 20.22
N PHE A 482 -4.28 -23.27 19.31
CA PHE A 482 -5.72 -23.39 19.54
C PHE A 482 -6.10 -23.39 21.02
N GLY A 483 -6.34 -22.20 21.58
CA GLY A 483 -6.76 -21.89 22.94
C GLY A 483 -5.63 -21.69 23.95
N LEU A 484 -4.36 -21.76 23.52
CA LEU A 484 -3.16 -21.53 24.33
C LEU A 484 -2.57 -20.17 23.96
N PRO A 485 -1.78 -19.57 24.85
CA PRO A 485 -0.92 -18.47 24.46
C PRO A 485 -0.05 -18.82 23.25
N ASN A 486 0.01 -17.93 22.26
CA ASN A 486 0.78 -18.14 21.03
C ASN A 486 2.26 -18.34 21.35
N ILE A 487 2.93 -19.13 20.52
CA ILE A 487 4.38 -19.31 20.58
C ILE A 487 4.97 -18.58 19.38
N GLY A 488 5.73 -17.51 19.63
CA GLY A 488 6.45 -16.76 18.61
C GLY A 488 7.96 -17.02 18.66
N GLU A 489 8.70 -16.39 17.75
CA GLU A 489 10.17 -16.42 17.74
C GLU A 489 10.78 -15.89 19.05
N THR A 490 10.04 -15.04 19.78
CA THR A 490 10.45 -14.47 21.07
C THR A 490 10.01 -15.32 22.27
N GLY A 491 9.35 -16.46 22.05
CA GLY A 491 8.83 -17.35 23.09
C GLY A 491 7.31 -17.34 23.21
N ILE A 492 6.81 -17.97 24.27
CA ILE A 492 5.37 -18.06 24.59
C ILE A 492 4.89 -16.68 25.05
N GLN A 493 3.73 -16.23 24.57
CA GLN A 493 3.05 -15.04 25.07
C GLN A 493 2.77 -15.17 26.59
N PRO A 494 3.34 -14.32 27.45
CA PRO A 494 3.14 -14.47 28.88
C PRO A 494 1.85 -13.83 29.45
N PHE A 495 1.10 -13.02 28.69
CA PHE A 495 -0.14 -12.36 29.14
C PHE A 495 0.06 -11.41 30.35
N PHE A 496 1.31 -11.04 30.64
CA PHE A 496 1.64 -10.17 31.76
C PHE A 496 0.94 -8.80 31.63
N GLY A 497 0.65 -8.37 30.40
CA GLY A 497 -0.02 -7.13 29.99
C GLY A 497 -1.40 -6.82 30.57
N LEU A 498 -2.10 -7.82 31.11
CA LEU A 498 -3.57 -7.79 31.21
C LEU A 498 -4.11 -7.81 32.64
N ASN A 499 -3.26 -8.03 33.65
CA ASN A 499 -3.63 -8.07 35.06
C ASN A 499 -2.59 -7.32 35.92
N PRO A 500 -2.85 -6.07 36.34
CA PRO A 500 -1.91 -5.29 37.15
C PRO A 500 -1.78 -5.80 38.60
N PRO A 501 -0.65 -5.52 39.29
CA PRO A 501 0.52 -4.79 38.79
C PRO A 501 1.47 -5.71 38.00
N TYR A 502 1.97 -5.23 36.87
CA TYR A 502 3.02 -5.90 36.11
C TYR A 502 4.05 -4.92 35.56
N PHE A 503 5.23 -5.44 35.30
CA PHE A 503 6.39 -4.75 34.73
C PHE A 503 6.88 -5.56 33.54
N ALA A 504 6.80 -5.01 32.32
CA ALA A 504 7.32 -5.62 31.11
C ALA A 504 8.30 -4.66 30.44
N SER A 505 9.59 -4.86 30.71
CA SER A 505 10.66 -4.21 29.94
C SER A 505 11.19 -5.19 28.89
N ARG A 506 11.40 -4.72 27.66
CA ARG A 506 12.26 -5.44 26.72
C ARG A 506 13.70 -5.21 27.18
N PRO A 507 14.54 -6.24 27.36
CA PRO A 507 15.91 -6.06 27.82
C PRO A 507 16.68 -5.16 26.83
N TRP A 508 17.21 -4.05 27.34
CA TRP A 508 18.00 -3.08 26.57
C TRP A 508 19.29 -3.71 26.07
N ARG A 509 19.70 -3.41 24.84
CA ARG A 509 20.95 -3.95 24.29
C ARG A 509 21.93 -2.90 23.76
N PHE A 510 21.47 -1.77 23.18
CA PHE A 510 22.38 -0.76 22.58
C PHE A 510 21.78 0.66 22.54
N ALA A 511 22.62 1.68 22.75
CA ALA A 511 22.39 3.09 22.43
C ALA A 511 23.59 3.62 21.63
N ARG A 512 23.41 4.68 20.84
CA ARG A 512 24.50 5.27 20.03
C ARG A 512 24.78 6.71 20.48
N GLU A 513 26.06 7.04 20.58
CA GLU A 513 26.49 8.41 20.85
C GLU A 513 25.90 9.39 19.83
N ASP A 514 25.53 10.57 20.33
CA ASP A 514 24.93 11.68 19.59
C ASP A 514 23.59 11.33 18.88
N GLN A 515 22.92 10.25 19.31
CA GLN A 515 21.60 9.87 18.85
C GLN A 515 20.64 9.61 20.02
N LEU A 516 19.44 10.19 19.94
CA LEU A 516 18.37 9.80 20.84
C LEU A 516 17.86 8.41 20.47
N THR A 517 18.01 7.46 21.39
CA THR A 517 17.41 6.13 21.31
C THR A 517 16.24 6.06 22.29
N LEU A 518 15.03 5.93 21.74
CA LEU A 518 13.82 5.78 22.55
C LEU A 518 13.64 4.31 22.93
N ALA A 519 13.49 4.03 24.21
CA ALA A 519 13.10 2.73 24.73
C ALA A 519 11.79 2.86 25.51
N THR A 520 10.74 2.20 25.03
CA THR A 520 9.45 2.13 25.71
C THR A 520 9.43 0.98 26.72
N THR A 521 8.89 1.24 27.92
CA THR A 521 8.62 0.21 28.94
C THR A 521 7.16 0.25 29.33
N ASP A 522 6.51 -0.91 29.27
CA ASP A 522 5.12 -1.07 29.70
C ASP A 522 5.08 -1.43 31.18
N TYR A 523 4.50 -0.56 32.00
CA TYR A 523 4.10 -0.89 33.36
C TYR A 523 2.65 -0.44 33.55
N ARG A 524 1.78 -1.31 34.08
CA ARG A 524 0.42 -0.88 34.48
C ARG A 524 0.26 -0.90 35.99
N GLN A 525 -0.35 0.17 36.49
CA GLN A 525 -0.85 0.26 37.86
C GLN A 525 -2.38 0.15 37.90
N ASN A 526 -2.93 -0.24 39.05
CA ASN A 526 -4.34 -0.01 39.34
C ASN A 526 -4.57 1.49 39.55
N GLU A 527 -5.73 2.02 39.15
CA GLU A 527 -6.06 3.47 39.16
C GLU A 527 -6.01 4.15 40.55
N ASN A 528 -5.77 3.40 41.64
CA ASN A 528 -5.77 3.90 43.02
C ASN A 528 -4.44 3.69 43.79
N HIS A 529 -3.36 3.32 43.13
CA HIS A 529 -2.03 3.21 43.76
C HIS A 529 -1.04 4.18 43.10
N SER A 530 -0.22 4.88 43.89
CA SER A 530 0.89 5.68 43.35
C SER A 530 2.13 4.79 43.22
N MET A 531 2.52 4.43 42.00
CA MET A 531 3.84 3.84 41.74
C MET A 531 4.81 4.89 41.24
N THR A 532 6.05 4.82 41.70
CA THR A 532 7.19 5.55 41.12
C THR A 532 7.98 4.58 40.26
N PHE A 533 8.06 4.84 38.94
CA PHE A 533 9.00 4.17 38.06
C PHE A 533 10.34 4.92 38.14
N GLU A 534 11.42 4.20 38.42
CA GLU A 534 12.76 4.74 38.48
C GLU A 534 13.72 3.76 37.81
N VAL A 535 14.66 4.30 37.05
CA VAL A 535 15.82 3.54 36.56
C VAL A 535 16.97 3.84 37.51
N ARG A 536 17.70 2.82 37.94
CA ARG A 536 18.90 2.99 38.77
C ARG A 536 20.07 2.22 38.18
N GLY A 537 21.30 2.56 38.59
CA GLY A 537 22.42 1.68 38.29
C GLY A 537 22.34 0.43 39.17
N LYS A 538 22.48 -0.73 38.54
CA LYS A 538 22.36 -2.02 39.21
C LYS A 538 23.42 -2.17 40.29
N ALA A 539 23.06 -2.80 41.41
CA ALA A 539 23.95 -3.01 42.56
C ALA A 539 24.59 -1.71 43.12
N GLY A 540 23.89 -0.59 43.02
CA GLY A 540 24.34 0.70 43.56
C GLY A 540 25.26 1.49 42.64
N ALA A 541 25.39 1.09 41.37
CA ALA A 541 26.05 1.92 40.37
C ALA A 541 25.28 3.25 40.16
N ALA A 542 25.99 4.29 39.72
CA ALA A 542 25.34 5.54 39.35
C ALA A 542 24.58 5.36 38.03
N LYS A 543 23.32 5.82 37.98
CA LYS A 543 22.59 5.95 36.71
C LYS A 543 23.26 7.04 35.88
N PRO A 544 23.59 6.80 34.59
CA PRO A 544 24.11 7.85 33.73
C PRO A 544 23.11 9.00 33.55
N ASP A 545 23.61 10.22 33.39
CA ASP A 545 22.77 11.42 33.26
C ASP A 545 22.02 11.48 31.93
N TRP A 546 22.56 10.83 30.89
CA TRP A 546 21.94 10.69 29.57
C TRP A 546 20.82 9.64 29.50
N VAL A 547 20.53 8.94 30.61
CA VAL A 547 19.36 8.06 30.76
C VAL A 547 18.26 8.86 31.45
N THR A 548 17.23 9.26 30.72
CA THR A 548 16.11 10.04 31.28
C THR A 548 14.81 9.26 31.19
N VAL A 549 13.96 9.41 32.21
CA VAL A 549 12.64 8.79 32.26
C VAL A 549 11.59 9.87 32.05
N SER A 550 10.84 9.74 30.96
CA SER A 550 9.72 10.60 30.60
C SER A 550 8.42 9.86 30.94
N ALA A 551 7.75 10.22 32.04
CA ALA A 551 6.56 9.52 32.51
C ALA A 551 5.29 10.01 31.80
N GLY A 552 4.46 9.08 31.31
CA GLY A 552 3.19 9.33 30.63
C GLY A 552 2.06 8.46 31.20
N GLY A 553 1.68 8.67 32.46
CA GLY A 553 0.53 7.95 33.05
C GLY A 553 0.75 6.43 33.19
N LEU A 554 0.23 5.64 32.24
CA LEU A 554 0.25 4.16 32.23
C LEU A 554 1.49 3.55 31.52
N PHE A 555 2.49 4.37 31.20
CA PHE A 555 3.75 3.98 30.58
C PHE A 555 4.85 4.98 30.96
N ALA A 556 6.11 4.55 30.87
CA ALA A 556 7.27 5.44 30.91
C ALA A 556 8.09 5.23 29.65
N ASP A 557 8.47 6.34 29.03
CA ASP A 557 9.49 6.36 28.00
C ASP A 557 10.84 6.54 28.68
N ILE A 558 11.84 5.79 28.22
CA ILE A 558 13.23 5.97 28.61
C ILE A 558 13.97 6.50 27.39
N ASP A 559 14.44 7.72 27.53
CA ASP A 559 15.25 8.41 26.55
C ASP A 559 16.73 8.12 26.86
N LEU A 560 17.44 7.55 25.88
CA LEU A 560 18.88 7.34 25.95
C LEU A 560 19.56 8.30 24.97
N ALA A 561 20.33 9.25 25.48
CA ALA A 561 21.02 10.25 24.66
C ALA A 561 22.52 10.36 25.02
N PRO A 562 23.29 9.26 24.92
CA PRO A 562 24.72 9.30 25.23
C PRO A 562 25.42 10.27 24.27
N LEU A 563 26.41 11.01 24.77
CA LEU A 563 27.23 11.93 23.98
C LEU A 563 28.58 11.28 23.64
N ALA A 564 29.30 11.89 22.70
CA ALA A 564 30.68 11.50 22.41
C ALA A 564 31.54 11.42 23.69
N GLY A 565 31.96 10.20 24.05
CA GLY A 565 32.71 9.91 25.29
C GLY A 565 31.96 9.06 26.31
N ASP A 566 30.68 8.76 26.08
CA ASP A 566 29.83 7.92 26.94
C ASP A 566 29.85 6.43 26.52
N ALA A 567 30.72 6.02 25.60
CA ALA A 567 30.85 4.62 25.20
C ALA A 567 31.20 3.69 26.37
N GLY A 568 30.34 2.71 26.65
CA GLY A 568 30.55 1.74 27.73
C GLY A 568 29.42 0.72 27.87
N ILE A 569 29.58 -0.20 28.83
CA ILE A 569 28.53 -1.11 29.28
C ILE A 569 27.97 -0.57 30.59
N TYR A 570 26.67 -0.34 30.63
CA TYR A 570 25.96 0.17 31.80
C TYR A 570 24.92 -0.87 32.22
N GLU A 571 25.04 -1.36 33.45
CA GLU A 571 24.02 -2.22 34.03
C GLU A 571 23.03 -1.38 34.82
N LEU A 572 21.76 -1.44 34.42
CA LEU A 572 20.65 -0.68 34.99
C LEU A 572 19.58 -1.65 35.52
N GLU A 573 18.82 -1.22 36.53
CA GLU A 573 17.68 -1.94 37.11
C GLU A 573 16.47 -1.03 37.31
#